data_AF-A0A7W0T1Y7-F1
#
_entry.id   AF-A0A7W0T1Y7-F1
#
_cell.length_a   1.000
_cell.length_b   1.000
_cell.length_c   1.000
_cell.angle_alpha   90.00
_cell.angle_beta   90.00
_cell.angle_gamma   90.00
#
_symmetry.space_group_name_H-M   'P 1'
#
loop_
_entity.id
_entity.type
_entity.pdbx_description
1 polymer ?
#
loop_
_entity_poly.entity_id
_entity_poly.type
_entity_poly.pdbx_seq_one_letter_code
_entity_poly.pdbx_strand_id
1 'polypeptide(L)'
;MQGSKWFVLSSLVASAVFGTACGGPEGRPNNGGADASTSSDGNNGNGDGCSDAAKSVYVVDQNNTLSRFDPPTKVFTDLGQLNCPAGGGATPFSMGVDRSAVAWVLYSNGKLFRVETTVAGLPCTQSAWATQSGLAQFGMGFSTDAAGGSTDTLFIAGGTGPTQPTSQLARLSTSTFTPSPVGTVQGWPELTGTGNAELWGFFPNTSASRIVKLDKTTGAALTTFPLSGLSGMPTAWAFAFHGGKFWVFLMKDLESATTVYQIDAATGVQDSFTRTTGRTIVGAGVSTCAPVIL
;
A
#
# COMPACT_ATOMS: atom_id res chain seq x y z
N MET A 1 5.46 4.33 -55.81
CA MET A 1 5.15 5.56 -56.60
C MET A 1 3.66 5.88 -56.45
N GLN A 2 3.19 6.98 -57.04
CA GLN A 2 1.83 7.56 -56.95
C GLN A 2 0.67 6.54 -56.97
N GLY A 3 -0.50 6.80 -56.35
CA GLY A 3 -0.86 7.95 -55.52
C GLY A 3 -2.39 8.14 -55.42
N SER A 4 -2.93 8.21 -54.20
CA SER A 4 -4.38 8.28 -53.96
C SER A 4 -4.93 9.71 -54.05
N LYS A 5 -6.10 9.88 -54.68
CA LYS A 5 -7.03 11.00 -54.44
C LYS A 5 -8.48 10.50 -54.43
N TRP A 6 -9.27 11.06 -53.53
CA TRP A 6 -10.69 10.75 -53.34
C TRP A 6 -11.57 11.96 -53.67
N PHE A 7 -12.90 11.76 -53.65
CA PHE A 7 -13.90 12.71 -54.12
C PHE A 7 -13.99 14.02 -53.31
N VAL A 8 -14.52 15.04 -53.97
CA VAL A 8 -14.98 16.31 -53.39
C VAL A 8 -16.50 16.26 -53.20
N LEU A 9 -17.02 16.82 -52.10
CA LEU A 9 -18.38 17.37 -52.07
C LEU A 9 -18.51 18.49 -51.02
N SER A 10 -19.46 19.41 -51.21
CA SER A 10 -19.50 20.71 -50.53
C SER A 10 -20.64 20.90 -49.53
N SER A 11 -20.29 21.51 -48.40
CA SER A 11 -20.94 22.63 -47.68
C SER A 11 -22.40 23.03 -47.98
N LEU A 12 -23.23 23.07 -46.92
CA LEU A 12 -24.31 24.04 -46.55
C LEU A 12 -24.96 23.50 -45.23
N VAL A 13 -25.31 24.17 -44.11
CA VAL A 13 -25.41 25.56 -43.58
C VAL A 13 -26.85 25.88 -43.11
N ALA A 14 -26.97 26.62 -41.99
CA ALA A 14 -28.18 27.20 -41.35
C ALA A 14 -29.06 26.29 -40.45
N SER A 15 -29.87 26.79 -39.48
CA SER A 15 -29.70 27.85 -38.45
C SER A 15 -30.98 28.01 -37.56
N ALA A 16 -30.82 28.01 -36.22
CA ALA A 16 -31.72 28.62 -35.20
C ALA A 16 -33.20 28.12 -35.10
N VAL A 17 -34.11 28.53 -34.17
CA VAL A 17 -34.27 29.70 -33.26
C VAL A 17 -35.22 29.34 -32.05
N PHE A 18 -34.96 29.84 -30.80
CA PHE A 18 -35.84 30.14 -29.60
C PHE A 18 -36.98 29.14 -29.16
N GLY A 19 -37.62 29.10 -27.95
CA GLY A 19 -37.73 29.85 -26.67
C GLY A 19 -38.85 29.20 -25.77
N THR A 20 -39.38 29.63 -24.60
CA THR A 20 -39.08 30.66 -23.55
C THR A 20 -39.99 30.52 -22.28
N ALA A 21 -39.40 30.34 -21.07
CA ALA A 21 -39.82 30.79 -19.70
C ALA A 21 -41.05 30.26 -18.86
N CYS A 22 -40.97 30.52 -17.52
CA CYS A 22 -41.98 30.54 -16.41
C CYS A 22 -42.51 29.20 -15.81
N GLY A 23 -42.81 29.06 -14.50
CA GLY A 23 -42.73 29.96 -13.32
C GLY A 23 -43.01 29.26 -11.95
N GLY A 24 -42.95 29.99 -10.81
CA GLY A 24 -43.26 29.50 -9.43
C GLY A 24 -44.75 29.67 -9.01
N PRO A 25 -45.17 29.61 -7.71
CA PRO A 25 -44.47 29.97 -6.44
C PRO A 25 -44.34 28.74 -5.46
N GLU A 26 -44.40 28.69 -4.11
CA GLU A 26 -44.82 29.52 -2.93
C GLU A 26 -43.91 29.26 -1.67
N GLY A 27 -44.31 29.66 -0.44
CA GLY A 27 -43.59 29.36 0.83
C GLY A 27 -44.21 29.96 2.13
N ARG A 28 -43.47 29.82 3.26
CA ARG A 28 -43.75 30.20 4.71
C ARG A 28 -44.05 28.99 5.63
N PRO A 29 -43.87 29.09 6.98
CA PRO A 29 -43.09 30.05 7.79
C PRO A 29 -42.05 29.38 8.74
N ASN A 30 -41.27 30.20 9.46
CA ASN A 30 -40.44 29.74 10.58
C ASN A 30 -41.26 29.18 11.76
N ASN A 31 -40.66 28.28 12.54
CA ASN A 31 -40.83 28.28 13.99
C ASN A 31 -39.47 27.99 14.67
N GLY A 32 -39.21 28.63 15.82
CA GLY A 32 -37.92 28.54 16.50
C GLY A 32 -37.93 27.55 17.66
N GLY A 33 -36.88 26.75 17.76
CA GLY A 33 -36.59 25.91 18.93
C GLY A 33 -35.07 25.84 19.11
N ALA A 34 -34.58 26.34 20.25
CA ALA A 34 -33.17 26.26 20.58
C ALA A 34 -32.90 24.93 21.32
N ASP A 35 -31.94 24.16 20.81
CA ASP A 35 -31.19 23.20 21.62
C ASP A 35 -29.69 23.47 21.40
N ALA A 36 -28.92 23.37 22.47
CA ALA A 36 -27.52 23.81 22.54
C ALA A 36 -26.61 22.62 22.80
N SER A 37 -26.46 21.74 21.81
CA SER A 37 -25.43 20.70 21.84
C SER A 37 -24.05 21.32 21.59
N THR A 38 -23.38 21.72 22.68
CA THR A 38 -21.97 22.13 22.67
C THR A 38 -21.05 20.94 22.38
N SER A 39 -20.96 20.56 21.11
CA SER A 39 -19.98 19.60 20.60
C SER A 39 -18.75 20.36 20.12
N SER A 40 -17.91 20.81 21.05
CA SER A 40 -16.64 21.48 20.74
C SER A 40 -15.69 20.58 19.96
N ASP A 41 -15.10 21.12 18.89
CA ASP A 41 -14.40 20.35 17.86
C ASP A 41 -13.13 19.61 18.33
N GLY A 42 -12.88 18.49 17.65
CA GLY A 42 -11.59 17.79 17.66
C GLY A 42 -11.33 16.94 16.41
N ASN A 43 -12.27 16.93 15.44
CA ASN A 43 -12.20 16.08 14.27
C ASN A 43 -11.52 16.81 13.10
N ASN A 44 -10.19 16.76 13.03
CA ASN A 44 -9.43 16.98 11.78
C ASN A 44 -9.61 15.77 10.82
N GLY A 45 -10.87 15.35 10.64
CA GLY A 45 -11.25 14.33 9.68
C GLY A 45 -11.19 14.93 8.28
N ASN A 46 -10.12 14.63 7.57
CA ASN A 46 -10.07 14.86 6.14
C ASN A 46 -11.22 14.09 5.46
N GLY A 47 -11.70 14.57 4.30
CA GLY A 47 -12.95 14.08 3.68
C GLY A 47 -12.96 12.61 3.22
N ASP A 48 -11.84 11.91 3.39
CA ASP A 48 -11.59 10.49 3.14
C ASP A 48 -11.77 9.59 4.39
N GLY A 49 -12.01 10.18 5.56
CA GLY A 49 -12.07 9.48 6.85
C GLY A 49 -10.70 9.02 7.37
N CYS A 50 -9.60 9.59 6.87
CA CYS A 50 -8.24 9.17 7.19
C CYS A 50 -7.53 10.14 8.14
N SER A 51 -6.92 9.59 9.20
CA SER A 51 -5.97 10.33 10.03
C SER A 51 -4.65 10.60 9.29
N ASP A 52 -3.94 11.67 9.64
CA ASP A 52 -2.63 11.97 9.03
C ASP A 52 -1.56 10.94 9.40
N ALA A 53 -1.74 10.23 10.52
CA ALA A 53 -0.95 9.04 10.85
C ALA A 53 -1.13 7.95 9.78
N ALA A 54 -2.37 7.62 9.38
CA ALA A 54 -2.63 6.58 8.37
C ALA A 54 -2.03 6.94 6.99
N LYS A 55 -1.92 8.22 6.66
CA LYS A 55 -1.30 8.70 5.41
C LYS A 55 0.22 8.49 5.36
N SER A 56 0.86 8.24 6.51
CA SER A 56 2.32 8.08 6.62
C SER A 56 2.81 6.70 6.17
N VAL A 57 4.03 6.64 5.64
CA VAL A 57 4.74 5.37 5.45
C VAL A 57 5.43 4.98 6.76
N TYR A 58 5.19 3.75 7.22
CA TYR A 58 5.89 3.15 8.35
C TYR A 58 6.85 2.07 7.83
N VAL A 59 7.99 1.92 8.49
CA VAL A 59 8.96 0.85 8.23
C VAL A 59 9.32 0.15 9.54
N VAL A 60 9.69 -1.13 9.44
CA VAL A 60 10.25 -1.91 10.54
C VAL A 60 11.55 -2.57 10.09
N ASP A 61 12.58 -2.48 10.93
CA ASP A 61 13.88 -3.13 10.72
C ASP A 61 13.98 -4.51 11.42
N GLN A 62 14.98 -5.30 11.01
CA GLN A 62 15.24 -6.63 11.60
C GLN A 62 15.52 -6.59 13.12
N ASN A 63 15.93 -5.44 13.65
CA ASN A 63 16.26 -5.21 15.05
C ASN A 63 15.02 -4.80 15.89
N ASN A 64 13.82 -4.83 15.30
CA ASN A 64 12.53 -4.39 15.85
C ASN A 64 12.35 -2.86 15.91
N THR A 65 13.21 -2.04 15.31
CA THR A 65 12.99 -0.58 15.26
C THR A 65 11.82 -0.28 14.32
N LEU A 66 10.76 0.35 14.83
CA LEU A 66 9.69 0.93 14.03
C LEU A 66 10.00 2.41 13.79
N SER A 67 9.91 2.85 12.53
CA SER A 67 10.14 4.23 12.14
C SER A 67 9.02 4.71 11.22
N ARG A 68 8.68 6.00 11.29
CA ARG A 68 7.99 6.69 10.19
C ARG A 68 9.04 7.08 9.14
N PHE A 69 8.80 6.74 7.89
CA PHE A 69 9.56 7.25 6.74
C PHE A 69 8.80 8.43 6.12
N ASP A 70 9.47 9.57 5.94
CA ASP A 70 8.90 10.76 5.30
C ASP A 70 9.32 10.81 3.81
N PRO A 71 8.44 10.48 2.85
CA PRO A 71 8.86 10.24 1.47
C PRO A 71 9.44 11.47 0.72
N PRO A 72 8.92 12.70 0.89
CA PRO A 72 9.51 13.90 0.28
C PRO A 72 10.95 14.18 0.73
N THR A 73 11.28 14.04 2.02
CA THR A 73 12.63 14.33 2.56
C THR A 73 13.54 13.10 2.61
N LYS A 74 12.96 11.89 2.55
CA LYS A 74 13.60 10.57 2.71
C LYS A 74 14.20 10.35 4.11
N VAL A 75 13.70 11.08 5.11
CA VAL A 75 14.12 10.98 6.50
C VAL A 75 13.35 9.87 7.24
N PHE A 76 14.05 9.15 8.11
CA PHE A 76 13.46 8.18 9.04
C PHE A 76 13.33 8.84 10.43
N THR A 77 12.14 8.80 11.01
CA THR A 77 11.86 9.20 12.40
C THR A 77 11.55 7.95 13.21
N ASP A 78 12.45 7.55 14.11
CA ASP A 78 12.23 6.36 14.95
C ASP A 78 11.14 6.60 15.99
N LEU A 79 10.22 5.65 16.11
CA LEU A 79 9.08 5.69 17.03
C LEU A 79 9.32 4.84 18.28
N GLY A 80 10.20 3.84 18.17
CA GLY A 80 10.60 2.95 19.26
C GLY A 80 11.00 1.56 18.75
N GLN A 81 11.28 0.65 19.68
CA GLN A 81 11.45 -0.78 19.38
C GLN A 81 10.17 -1.56 19.71
N LEU A 82 9.79 -2.49 18.83
CA LEU A 82 8.66 -3.40 19.04
C LEU A 82 9.03 -4.48 20.07
N ASN A 83 8.37 -4.45 21.22
CA ASN A 83 8.61 -5.38 22.32
C ASN A 83 7.60 -6.56 22.30
N CYS A 84 7.33 -7.10 21.12
CA CYS A 84 6.26 -8.07 20.94
C CYS A 84 6.65 -9.48 21.43
N PRO A 85 5.75 -10.24 22.07
CA PRO A 85 6.03 -11.58 22.61
C PRO A 85 6.09 -12.66 21.52
N ALA A 86 6.87 -12.42 20.46
CA ALA A 86 7.12 -13.38 19.40
C ALA A 86 7.83 -14.63 19.94
N GLY A 87 8.85 -14.43 20.79
CA GLY A 87 9.61 -15.50 21.43
C GLY A 87 10.68 -16.14 20.53
N GLY A 88 11.61 -16.89 21.14
CA GLY A 88 12.64 -17.63 20.40
C GLY A 88 13.64 -16.79 19.60
N GLY A 89 13.78 -15.50 19.90
CA GLY A 89 14.62 -14.58 19.13
C GLY A 89 14.06 -14.20 17.75
N ALA A 90 12.77 -14.47 17.49
CA ALA A 90 12.13 -14.10 16.23
C ALA A 90 12.10 -12.58 16.02
N THR A 91 12.28 -12.18 14.76
CA THR A 91 12.38 -10.82 14.26
C THR A 91 11.22 -10.48 13.32
N PRO A 92 10.95 -9.21 13.00
CA PRO A 92 9.99 -8.84 11.98
C PRO A 92 10.34 -9.43 10.60
N PHE A 93 9.33 -9.68 9.77
CA PHE A 93 9.45 -10.29 8.43
C PHE A 93 8.68 -9.52 7.35
N SER A 94 7.51 -8.95 7.67
CA SER A 94 6.70 -8.10 6.78
C SER A 94 5.75 -7.24 7.62
N MET A 95 5.21 -6.16 7.06
CA MET A 95 4.29 -5.25 7.75
C MET A 95 3.30 -4.57 6.80
N GLY A 96 2.00 -4.67 7.07
CA GLY A 96 0.95 -3.82 6.48
C GLY A 96 0.40 -2.79 7.48
N VAL A 97 -0.16 -1.68 7.02
CA VAL A 97 -0.81 -0.66 7.89
C VAL A 97 -2.22 -0.36 7.38
N ASP A 98 -3.21 -0.33 8.29
CA ASP A 98 -4.61 -0.05 7.95
C ASP A 98 -5.01 1.44 8.10
N ARG A 99 -6.27 1.77 7.77
CA ARG A 99 -6.84 3.14 7.81
C ARG A 99 -6.83 3.79 9.20
N SER A 100 -6.65 3.01 10.25
CA SER A 100 -6.54 3.50 11.63
C SER A 100 -5.08 3.70 12.07
N ALA A 101 -4.12 3.63 11.14
CA ALA A 101 -2.67 3.63 11.41
C ALA A 101 -2.21 2.46 12.30
N VAL A 102 -2.96 1.35 12.34
CA VAL A 102 -2.55 0.14 13.06
C VAL A 102 -1.63 -0.67 12.14
N ALA A 103 -0.46 -1.05 12.64
CA ALA A 103 0.45 -1.93 11.91
C ALA A 103 0.18 -3.40 12.23
N TRP A 104 0.19 -4.22 11.19
CA TRP A 104 0.05 -5.67 11.22
C TRP A 104 1.41 -6.26 10.85
N VAL A 105 2.17 -6.71 11.85
CA VAL A 105 3.58 -7.11 11.70
C VAL A 105 3.69 -8.63 11.80
N LEU A 106 4.12 -9.27 10.72
CA LEU A 106 4.50 -10.68 10.70
C LEU A 106 5.92 -10.83 11.22
N TYR A 107 6.14 -11.81 12.09
CA TYR A 107 7.46 -12.19 12.58
C TYR A 107 7.96 -13.46 11.87
N SER A 108 9.28 -13.65 11.84
CA SER A 108 9.96 -14.74 11.12
C SER A 108 9.59 -16.15 11.59
N ASN A 109 8.98 -16.29 12.78
CA ASN A 109 8.39 -17.54 13.29
C ASN A 109 6.90 -17.76 12.92
N GLY A 110 6.33 -16.94 12.03
CA GLY A 110 4.97 -17.06 11.51
C GLY A 110 3.86 -16.45 12.38
N LYS A 111 4.22 -15.81 13.50
CA LYS A 111 3.26 -15.06 14.34
C LYS A 111 2.95 -13.68 13.73
N LEU A 112 1.68 -13.31 13.70
CA LEU A 112 1.22 -11.98 13.28
C LEU A 112 0.78 -11.16 14.51
N PHE A 113 1.30 -9.94 14.62
CA PHE A 113 1.02 -9.00 15.71
C PHE A 113 0.26 -7.76 15.22
N ARG A 114 -0.71 -7.31 15.99
CA ARG A 114 -1.32 -5.98 15.87
C ARG A 114 -0.53 -4.99 16.71
N VAL A 115 -0.16 -3.83 16.17
CA VAL A 115 0.71 -2.82 16.80
C VAL A 115 0.07 -1.43 16.68
N GLU A 116 -0.05 -0.72 17.81
CA GLU A 116 -0.57 0.66 17.84
C GLU A 116 0.56 1.65 17.52
N THR A 117 0.70 2.08 16.25
CA THR A 117 1.83 2.93 15.83
C THR A 117 1.79 4.36 16.39
N THR A 118 0.61 4.80 16.84
CA THR A 118 0.33 6.14 17.38
C THR A 118 0.42 6.21 18.90
N VAL A 119 0.60 5.07 19.59
CA VAL A 119 0.64 4.99 21.05
C VAL A 119 2.08 4.84 21.54
N ALA A 120 2.47 5.67 22.51
CA ALA A 120 3.80 5.64 23.09
C ALA A 120 4.14 4.25 23.68
N GLY A 121 5.34 3.77 23.38
CA GLY A 121 5.77 2.41 23.74
C GLY A 121 5.35 1.32 22.74
N LEU A 122 4.62 1.67 21.67
CA LEU A 122 4.24 0.77 20.56
C LEU A 122 3.63 -0.56 21.03
N PRO A 123 2.57 -0.51 21.87
CA PRO A 123 2.00 -1.72 22.45
C PRO A 123 1.47 -2.64 21.34
N CYS A 124 1.79 -3.92 21.46
CA CYS A 124 1.42 -4.92 20.46
C CYS A 124 0.81 -6.18 21.07
N THR A 125 -0.16 -6.73 20.35
CA THR A 125 -0.96 -7.89 20.75
C THR A 125 -0.81 -8.99 19.71
N GLN A 126 -0.54 -10.22 20.15
CA GLN A 126 -0.53 -11.36 19.24
C GLN A 126 -1.96 -11.58 18.71
N SER A 127 -2.11 -11.69 17.39
CA SER A 127 -3.40 -12.01 16.79
C SER A 127 -3.76 -13.50 16.97
N ALA A 128 -4.96 -13.87 16.56
CA ALA A 128 -5.38 -15.27 16.47
C ALA A 128 -4.84 -15.99 15.21
N TRP A 129 -3.99 -15.35 14.41
CA TRP A 129 -3.32 -16.02 13.29
C TRP A 129 -2.38 -17.12 13.78
N ALA A 130 -2.51 -18.29 13.16
CA ALA A 130 -1.52 -19.34 13.15
C ALA A 130 -1.24 -19.75 11.70
N THR A 131 -0.04 -20.27 11.45
CA THR A 131 0.38 -20.85 10.17
C THR A 131 -0.65 -21.88 9.67
N GLN A 132 -1.31 -21.57 8.56
CA GLN A 132 -2.40 -22.35 7.98
C GLN A 132 -2.39 -22.24 6.46
N SER A 133 -3.05 -23.16 5.74
CA SER A 133 -3.08 -23.18 4.26
C SER A 133 -1.71 -23.18 3.57
N GLY A 134 -0.64 -23.55 4.28
CA GLY A 134 0.76 -23.47 3.81
C GLY A 134 1.43 -22.11 3.99
N LEU A 135 0.70 -21.09 4.46
CA LEU A 135 1.18 -19.73 4.69
C LEU A 135 1.81 -19.62 6.08
N ALA A 136 3.14 -19.56 6.15
CA ALA A 136 3.93 -19.34 7.36
C ALA A 136 4.68 -17.99 7.30
N GLN A 137 5.24 -17.66 6.13
CA GLN A 137 5.92 -16.41 5.83
C GLN A 137 5.29 -15.81 4.57
N PHE A 138 5.01 -14.51 4.57
CA PHE A 138 4.35 -13.81 3.47
C PHE A 138 4.62 -12.30 3.54
N GLY A 139 4.70 -11.66 2.38
CA GLY A 139 4.61 -10.20 2.28
C GLY A 139 3.17 -9.73 2.25
N MET A 140 2.89 -8.52 2.75
CA MET A 140 1.50 -8.07 2.95
C MET A 140 1.27 -6.57 2.73
N GLY A 141 0.06 -6.21 2.32
CA GLY A 141 -0.35 -4.82 2.14
C GLY A 141 -1.87 -4.66 2.00
N PHE A 142 -2.40 -3.51 2.43
CA PHE A 142 -3.81 -3.16 2.29
C PHE A 142 -4.08 -2.54 0.91
N SER A 143 -5.24 -2.86 0.32
CA SER A 143 -5.74 -2.27 -0.93
C SER A 143 -7.23 -2.00 -0.78
N THR A 144 -7.69 -0.80 -1.14
CA THR A 144 -9.10 -0.42 -1.04
C THR A 144 -9.93 -1.30 -1.97
N ASP A 145 -11.13 -1.69 -1.57
CA ASP A 145 -11.93 -2.64 -2.33
C ASP A 145 -12.34 -2.05 -3.69
N ALA A 146 -12.83 -0.80 -3.68
CA ALA A 146 -13.20 0.00 -4.86
C ALA A 146 -12.57 1.40 -4.81
N ALA A 147 -12.29 2.01 -5.96
CA ALA A 147 -11.57 3.28 -6.03
C ALA A 147 -12.37 4.41 -5.36
N GLY A 148 -11.73 5.17 -4.46
CA GLY A 148 -12.40 6.18 -3.63
C GLY A 148 -13.28 5.59 -2.51
N GLY A 149 -13.20 4.28 -2.26
CA GLY A 149 -13.89 3.61 -1.15
C GLY A 149 -13.26 3.85 0.22
N SER A 150 -13.98 3.46 1.27
CA SER A 150 -13.56 3.55 2.67
C SER A 150 -13.23 2.19 3.30
N THR A 151 -13.35 1.09 2.56
CA THR A 151 -13.05 -0.28 3.02
C THR A 151 -11.84 -0.85 2.29
N ASP A 152 -10.97 -1.52 3.04
CA ASP A 152 -9.74 -2.11 2.54
C ASP A 152 -9.67 -3.61 2.83
N THR A 153 -9.16 -4.38 1.87
CA THR A 153 -8.76 -5.77 2.06
C THR A 153 -7.24 -5.83 2.31
N LEU A 154 -6.83 -6.57 3.35
CA LEU A 154 -5.43 -7.00 3.51
C LEU A 154 -5.14 -8.15 2.54
N PHE A 155 -4.15 -7.97 1.67
CA PHE A 155 -3.62 -9.03 0.81
C PHE A 155 -2.31 -9.56 1.39
N ILE A 156 -2.11 -10.87 1.27
CA ILE A 156 -0.88 -11.58 1.68
C ILE A 156 -0.39 -12.46 0.53
N ALA A 157 0.93 -12.51 0.30
CA ALA A 157 1.55 -13.36 -0.69
C ALA A 157 2.75 -14.13 -0.10
N GLY A 158 2.66 -15.46 -0.04
CA GLY A 158 3.73 -16.27 0.56
C GLY A 158 3.50 -17.77 0.57
N GLY A 159 3.97 -18.42 1.65
CA GLY A 159 4.02 -19.88 1.79
C GLY A 159 4.92 -20.27 2.98
N THR A 160 5.68 -21.35 2.86
CA THR A 160 6.55 -21.85 3.95
C THR A 160 7.81 -21.02 4.20
N GLY A 161 8.24 -20.22 3.22
CA GLY A 161 9.42 -19.33 3.26
C GLY A 161 9.95 -19.06 1.84
N PRO A 162 10.71 -17.98 1.61
CA PRO A 162 11.07 -17.47 0.27
C PRO A 162 12.13 -18.29 -0.49
N THR A 163 11.90 -19.60 -0.60
CA THR A 163 12.79 -20.58 -1.25
C THR A 163 12.20 -21.20 -2.52
N GLN A 164 10.91 -20.98 -2.79
CA GLN A 164 10.17 -21.56 -3.92
C GLN A 164 10.03 -20.57 -5.09
N PRO A 165 9.89 -21.02 -6.34
CA PRO A 165 9.72 -20.13 -7.50
C PRO A 165 8.37 -19.39 -7.51
N THR A 166 7.41 -19.79 -6.67
CA THR A 166 6.06 -19.20 -6.58
C THR A 166 5.63 -19.00 -5.13
N SER A 167 4.63 -18.14 -4.93
CA SER A 167 3.93 -17.96 -3.66
C SER A 167 2.41 -17.90 -3.88
N GLN A 168 1.63 -18.27 -2.86
CA GLN A 168 0.17 -18.17 -2.87
C GLN A 168 -0.26 -16.74 -2.49
N LEU A 169 -1.09 -16.11 -3.32
CA LEU A 169 -1.79 -14.87 -3.01
C LEU A 169 -3.14 -15.19 -2.35
N ALA A 170 -3.43 -14.54 -1.23
CA ALA A 170 -4.70 -14.64 -0.51
C ALA A 170 -5.15 -13.27 0.03
N ARG A 171 -6.44 -13.14 0.33
CA ARG A 171 -7.00 -12.09 1.18
C ARG A 171 -6.97 -12.57 2.63
N LEU A 172 -6.66 -11.70 3.59
CA LEU A 172 -6.67 -12.04 5.02
C LEU A 172 -7.67 -11.18 5.78
N SER A 173 -8.60 -11.83 6.49
CA SER A 173 -9.47 -11.14 7.46
C SER A 173 -8.68 -10.80 8.72
N THR A 174 -8.62 -9.51 9.08
CA THR A 174 -7.98 -9.02 10.32
C THR A 174 -8.86 -9.21 11.58
N SER A 175 -10.06 -9.80 11.44
CA SER A 175 -10.92 -10.17 12.57
C SER A 175 -10.99 -11.68 12.80
N THR A 176 -11.00 -12.49 11.74
CA THR A 176 -11.08 -13.97 11.84
C THR A 176 -9.77 -14.69 11.55
N PHE A 177 -8.76 -14.00 11.01
CA PHE A 177 -7.46 -14.55 10.61
C PHE A 177 -7.55 -15.78 9.69
N THR A 178 -8.62 -15.83 8.90
CA THR A 178 -8.85 -16.85 7.87
C THR A 178 -8.34 -16.31 6.52
N PRO A 179 -7.44 -17.03 5.82
CA PRO A 179 -6.99 -16.64 4.49
C PRO A 179 -7.96 -17.18 3.43
N SER A 180 -8.43 -16.29 2.55
CA SER A 180 -9.24 -16.63 1.37
C SER A 180 -8.33 -16.63 0.13
N PRO A 181 -8.03 -17.79 -0.49
CA PRO A 181 -7.13 -17.86 -1.64
C PRO A 181 -7.61 -17.02 -2.84
N VAL A 182 -6.67 -16.39 -3.53
CA VAL A 182 -6.89 -15.60 -4.75
C VAL A 182 -6.20 -16.24 -5.95
N GLY A 183 -4.98 -16.75 -5.77
CA GLY A 183 -4.22 -17.39 -6.85
C GLY A 183 -2.76 -17.65 -6.48
N THR A 184 -1.91 -17.80 -7.50
CA THR A 184 -0.48 -18.08 -7.35
C THR A 184 0.32 -17.05 -8.15
N VAL A 185 1.31 -16.42 -7.53
CA VAL A 185 2.21 -15.44 -8.16
C VAL A 185 3.62 -16.01 -8.31
N GLN A 186 4.37 -15.49 -9.30
CA GLN A 186 5.75 -15.90 -9.59
C GLN A 186 6.74 -15.10 -8.74
N GLY A 187 7.51 -15.77 -7.89
CA GLY A 187 8.36 -15.16 -6.87
C GLY A 187 7.61 -14.75 -5.59
N TRP A 188 8.28 -13.98 -4.75
CA TRP A 188 7.85 -13.62 -3.39
C TRP A 188 7.85 -12.10 -3.24
N PRO A 189 6.68 -11.44 -3.28
CA PRO A 189 6.61 -10.01 -3.20
C PRO A 189 6.40 -9.50 -1.77
N GLU A 190 6.92 -8.30 -1.48
CA GLU A 190 6.26 -7.42 -0.51
C GLU A 190 5.19 -6.61 -1.24
N LEU A 191 4.04 -6.40 -0.59
CA LEU A 191 2.82 -5.92 -1.22
C LEU A 191 2.47 -4.50 -0.75
N THR A 192 1.86 -3.72 -1.62
CA THR A 192 1.25 -2.43 -1.28
C THR A 192 0.02 -2.19 -2.15
N GLY A 193 -0.94 -1.43 -1.66
CA GLY A 193 -2.12 -1.03 -2.43
C GLY A 193 -2.30 0.48 -2.45
N THR A 194 -3.36 0.93 -3.12
CA THR A 194 -3.66 2.36 -3.30
C THR A 194 -5.15 2.63 -3.07
N GLY A 195 -5.51 3.88 -2.74
CA GLY A 195 -6.91 4.34 -2.70
C GLY A 195 -7.64 4.27 -4.06
N ASN A 196 -6.90 4.04 -5.16
CA ASN A 196 -7.44 3.72 -6.48
C ASN A 196 -7.80 2.22 -6.63
N ALA A 197 -7.85 1.47 -5.51
CA ALA A 197 -8.18 0.07 -5.43
C ALA A 197 -7.24 -0.88 -6.20
N GLU A 198 -5.99 -0.47 -6.38
CA GLU A 198 -4.95 -1.30 -6.98
C GLU A 198 -4.21 -2.14 -5.93
N LEU A 199 -3.66 -3.27 -6.37
CA LEU A 199 -2.70 -4.06 -5.62
C LEU A 199 -1.41 -4.18 -6.43
N TRP A 200 -0.28 -3.94 -5.79
CA TRP A 200 1.05 -3.97 -6.38
C TRP A 200 1.99 -4.79 -5.50
N GLY A 201 3.00 -5.42 -6.11
CA GLY A 201 4.07 -6.10 -5.38
C GLY A 201 5.43 -5.81 -5.97
N PHE A 202 6.44 -5.61 -5.11
CA PHE A 202 7.84 -5.64 -5.51
C PHE A 202 8.40 -7.04 -5.31
N PHE A 203 8.84 -7.64 -6.41
CA PHE A 203 9.43 -8.97 -6.47
C PHE A 203 10.95 -8.83 -6.64
N PRO A 204 11.75 -8.92 -5.56
CA PRO A 204 13.20 -8.94 -5.68
C PRO A 204 13.67 -10.26 -6.32
N ASN A 205 14.75 -10.20 -7.10
CA ASN A 205 15.31 -11.39 -7.75
C ASN A 205 16.79 -11.19 -8.15
N THR A 206 17.53 -12.30 -8.25
CA THR A 206 18.94 -12.30 -8.65
C THR A 206 19.20 -11.75 -10.06
N SER A 207 18.26 -11.87 -10.99
CA SER A 207 18.39 -11.38 -12.37
C SER A 207 17.20 -10.54 -12.86
N ALA A 208 15.99 -10.79 -12.36
CA ALA A 208 14.74 -10.20 -12.85
C ALA A 208 13.90 -9.49 -11.76
N SER A 209 14.53 -8.62 -10.96
CA SER A 209 13.81 -7.74 -10.01
C SER A 209 12.78 -6.89 -10.74
N ARG A 210 11.58 -6.72 -10.16
CA ARG A 210 10.47 -6.03 -10.84
C ARG A 210 9.36 -5.58 -9.87
N ILE A 211 8.57 -4.58 -10.28
CA ILE A 211 7.27 -4.26 -9.69
C ILE A 211 6.16 -4.82 -10.59
N VAL A 212 5.08 -5.35 -10.02
CA VAL A 212 3.94 -5.92 -10.75
C VAL A 212 2.62 -5.43 -10.17
N LYS A 213 1.70 -4.97 -11.01
CA LYS A 213 0.28 -4.77 -10.65
C LYS A 213 -0.42 -6.12 -10.69
N LEU A 214 -1.03 -6.52 -9.58
CA LEU A 214 -1.68 -7.81 -9.41
C LEU A 214 -3.20 -7.67 -9.52
N ASP A 215 -3.82 -8.60 -10.22
CA ASP A 215 -5.27 -8.74 -10.24
C ASP A 215 -5.79 -9.26 -8.89
N LYS A 216 -6.70 -8.51 -8.25
CA LYS A 216 -7.22 -8.81 -6.90
C LYS A 216 -8.19 -10.02 -6.86
N THR A 217 -8.46 -10.67 -7.99
CA THR A 217 -9.39 -11.81 -8.10
C THR A 217 -8.72 -13.12 -8.57
N THR A 218 -7.56 -13.03 -9.24
CA THR A 218 -6.84 -14.17 -9.83
C THR A 218 -5.34 -14.20 -9.50
N GLY A 219 -4.77 -13.08 -9.02
CA GLY A 219 -3.31 -12.92 -8.86
C GLY A 219 -2.54 -12.74 -10.17
N ALA A 220 -3.22 -12.63 -11.32
CA ALA A 220 -2.57 -12.42 -12.61
C ALA A 220 -1.79 -11.08 -12.66
N ALA A 221 -0.70 -11.04 -13.41
CA ALA A 221 0.07 -9.82 -13.65
C ALA A 221 -0.64 -8.93 -14.69
N LEU A 222 -1.16 -7.78 -14.26
CA LEU A 222 -1.84 -6.80 -15.12
C LEU A 222 -0.87 -5.78 -15.73
N THR A 223 0.23 -5.49 -15.05
CA THR A 223 1.28 -4.56 -15.49
C THR A 223 2.59 -4.98 -14.85
N THR A 224 3.72 -4.89 -15.54
CA THR A 224 5.04 -5.23 -14.98
C THR A 224 6.04 -4.15 -15.36
N PHE A 225 6.76 -3.64 -14.36
CA PHE A 225 7.89 -2.73 -14.51
C PHE A 225 9.18 -3.49 -14.19
N PRO A 226 10.01 -3.84 -15.20
CA PRO A 226 11.31 -4.49 -14.98
C PRO A 226 12.29 -3.53 -14.29
N LEU A 227 12.87 -3.95 -13.17
CA LEU A 227 13.83 -3.17 -12.38
C LEU A 227 15.19 -3.87 -12.35
N SER A 228 15.78 -4.08 -13.53
CA SER A 228 17.06 -4.80 -13.69
C SER A 228 18.23 -4.17 -12.91
N GLY A 229 18.22 -2.85 -12.70
CA GLY A 229 19.19 -2.16 -11.83
C GLY A 229 19.07 -2.48 -10.33
N LEU A 230 17.94 -3.06 -9.91
CA LEU A 230 17.70 -3.58 -8.56
C LEU A 230 17.86 -5.12 -8.50
N SER A 231 18.27 -5.78 -9.59
CA SER A 231 18.58 -7.21 -9.57
C SER A 231 19.86 -7.49 -8.77
N GLY A 232 19.88 -8.64 -8.11
CA GLY A 232 20.96 -9.10 -7.23
C GLY A 232 20.41 -10.04 -6.17
N MET A 233 21.27 -10.75 -5.44
CA MET A 233 20.81 -11.63 -4.34
C MET A 233 20.21 -10.76 -3.23
N PRO A 234 18.91 -10.85 -2.91
CA PRO A 234 18.30 -10.02 -1.88
C PRO A 234 18.54 -10.62 -0.49
N THR A 235 18.78 -9.76 0.50
CA THR A 235 19.02 -10.14 1.90
C THR A 235 17.97 -9.55 2.85
N ALA A 236 17.38 -8.40 2.51
CA ALA A 236 16.18 -7.86 3.13
C ALA A 236 15.44 -6.95 2.13
N TRP A 237 14.11 -6.90 2.19
CA TRP A 237 13.32 -6.03 1.32
C TRP A 237 12.00 -5.62 1.96
N ALA A 238 11.46 -4.47 1.52
CA ALA A 238 10.12 -4.00 1.85
C ALA A 238 9.58 -3.06 0.77
N PHE A 239 8.27 -2.81 0.73
CA PHE A 239 7.62 -2.09 -0.36
C PHE A 239 6.44 -1.23 0.12
N ALA A 240 6.38 0.02 -0.32
CA ALA A 240 5.25 0.92 -0.04
C ALA A 240 4.92 1.81 -1.25
N PHE A 241 3.66 2.18 -1.42
CA PHE A 241 3.22 3.25 -2.32
C PHE A 241 2.93 4.52 -1.52
N HIS A 242 3.43 5.66 -1.99
CA HIS A 242 3.05 6.98 -1.46
C HIS A 242 3.36 8.09 -2.46
N GLY A 243 2.40 8.97 -2.73
CA GLY A 243 2.59 10.21 -3.48
C GLY A 243 2.83 10.00 -4.98
N GLY A 244 2.16 9.02 -5.58
CA GLY A 244 2.38 8.64 -6.98
C GLY A 244 3.71 7.93 -7.24
N LYS A 245 4.43 7.54 -6.18
CA LYS A 245 5.72 6.85 -6.24
C LYS A 245 5.67 5.54 -5.46
N PHE A 246 6.39 4.53 -5.95
CA PHE A 246 6.74 3.36 -5.18
C PHE A 246 8.08 3.56 -4.47
N TRP A 247 8.15 3.05 -3.24
CA TRP A 247 9.30 3.10 -2.36
C TRP A 247 9.75 1.67 -2.11
N VAL A 248 10.80 1.28 -2.83
CA VAL A 248 11.43 -0.04 -2.67
C VAL A 248 12.55 0.10 -1.66
N PHE A 249 12.40 -0.54 -0.52
CA PHE A 249 13.46 -0.72 0.46
C PHE A 249 14.14 -2.05 0.12
N LEU A 250 15.43 -2.04 -0.22
CA LEU A 250 16.15 -3.25 -0.61
C LEU A 250 17.57 -3.22 -0.02
N MET A 251 17.95 -4.33 0.60
CA MET A 251 19.34 -4.70 0.88
C MET A 251 19.66 -5.95 0.07
N LYS A 252 20.80 -5.95 -0.62
CA LYS A 252 21.34 -7.11 -1.33
C LYS A 252 22.51 -7.72 -0.56
N ASP A 253 23.01 -8.85 -1.06
CA ASP A 253 24.28 -9.41 -0.63
C ASP A 253 25.42 -8.38 -0.78
N LEU A 254 26.38 -8.44 0.14
CA LEU A 254 27.49 -7.49 0.33
C LEU A 254 27.09 -6.03 0.68
N GLU A 255 25.80 -5.67 0.73
CA GLU A 255 25.33 -4.37 1.23
C GLU A 255 25.17 -4.40 2.77
N SER A 256 25.71 -3.40 3.47
CA SER A 256 25.70 -3.33 4.94
C SER A 256 24.50 -2.62 5.55
N ALA A 257 23.61 -2.08 4.72
CA ALA A 257 22.36 -1.43 5.09
C ALA A 257 21.44 -1.32 3.86
N THR A 258 20.15 -1.16 4.11
CA THR A 258 19.12 -0.94 3.08
C THR A 258 19.42 0.29 2.22
N THR A 259 19.23 0.17 0.91
CA THR A 259 19.04 1.29 -0.02
C THR A 259 17.54 1.49 -0.26
N VAL A 260 17.09 2.74 -0.17
CA VAL A 260 15.74 3.16 -0.58
C VAL A 260 15.78 3.58 -2.04
N TYR A 261 14.91 3.04 -2.88
CA TYR A 261 14.75 3.42 -4.27
C TYR A 261 13.38 4.06 -4.48
N GLN A 262 13.36 5.20 -5.16
CA GLN A 262 12.15 5.92 -5.56
C GLN A 262 11.85 5.58 -7.01
N ILE A 263 10.72 4.91 -7.25
CA ILE A 263 10.25 4.50 -8.58
C ILE A 263 8.96 5.26 -8.90
N ASP A 264 8.85 5.79 -10.11
CA ASP A 264 7.63 6.40 -10.62
C ASP A 264 6.52 5.35 -10.82
N ALA A 265 5.34 5.57 -10.22
CA ALA A 265 4.30 4.54 -10.24
C ALA A 265 3.54 4.43 -11.56
N ALA A 266 3.59 5.46 -12.41
CA ALA A 266 2.94 5.46 -13.72
C ALA A 266 3.81 4.81 -14.81
N THR A 267 5.14 4.95 -14.72
CA THR A 267 6.09 4.55 -15.76
C THR A 267 7.06 3.43 -15.36
N GLY A 268 7.24 3.17 -14.06
CA GLY A 268 8.23 2.22 -13.56
C GLY A 268 9.68 2.71 -13.60
N VAL A 269 9.91 3.98 -13.93
CA VAL A 269 11.26 4.57 -14.00
C VAL A 269 11.79 4.88 -12.60
N GLN A 270 13.05 4.53 -12.32
CA GLN A 270 13.71 4.92 -11.07
C GLN A 270 14.09 6.41 -11.11
N ASP A 271 13.42 7.25 -10.32
CA ASP A 271 13.74 8.67 -10.19
C ASP A 271 15.09 8.87 -9.47
N SER A 272 15.30 8.14 -8.37
CA SER A 272 16.48 8.30 -7.51
C SER A 272 16.62 7.15 -6.51
N PHE A 273 17.72 7.14 -5.76
CA PHE A 273 17.93 6.24 -4.62
C PHE A 273 18.64 6.96 -3.46
N THR A 274 18.63 6.37 -2.27
CA THR A 274 19.27 6.89 -1.06
C THR A 274 19.71 5.72 -0.19
N ARG A 275 21.01 5.64 0.13
CA ARG A 275 21.54 4.60 1.03
C ARG A 275 21.27 4.99 2.48
N THR A 276 20.76 4.07 3.29
CA THR A 276 20.64 4.25 4.74
C THR A 276 21.95 3.86 5.44
N THR A 277 22.04 4.11 6.74
CA THR A 277 23.14 3.66 7.60
C THR A 277 22.56 2.82 8.75
N GLY A 278 23.09 1.61 8.95
CA GLY A 278 22.74 0.74 10.08
C GLY A 278 21.31 0.16 10.09
N ARG A 279 20.48 0.45 9.08
CA ARG A 279 19.11 -0.07 8.97
C ARG A 279 19.05 -1.24 8.00
N THR A 280 18.38 -2.31 8.41
CA THR A 280 18.00 -3.43 7.54
C THR A 280 16.48 -3.56 7.58
N ILE A 281 15.81 -2.82 6.69
CA ILE A 281 14.35 -2.74 6.61
C ILE A 281 13.80 -4.06 6.04
N VAL A 282 12.87 -4.67 6.75
CA VAL A 282 12.23 -5.96 6.43
C VAL A 282 10.71 -5.87 6.31
N GLY A 283 10.10 -4.76 6.71
CA GLY A 283 8.68 -4.50 6.47
C GLY A 283 8.43 -3.01 6.26
N ALA A 284 7.49 -2.69 5.39
CA ALA A 284 7.08 -1.31 5.11
C ALA A 284 5.58 -1.32 4.86
N GLY A 285 4.85 -0.60 5.69
CA GLY A 285 3.39 -0.57 5.69
C GLY A 285 2.89 0.86 5.53
N VAL A 286 1.87 1.01 4.71
CA VAL A 286 1.21 2.28 4.42
C VAL A 286 -0.27 2.01 4.25
N SER A 287 -1.12 2.91 4.75
CA SER A 287 -2.55 2.79 4.50
C SER A 287 -2.90 3.21 3.08
N THR A 288 -4.03 2.73 2.58
CA THR A 288 -4.64 3.20 1.33
C THR A 288 -5.04 4.68 1.36
N CYS A 289 -5.12 5.25 2.57
CA CYS A 289 -5.21 6.68 2.85
C CYS A 289 -4.03 7.50 2.29
N ALA A 290 -2.88 6.88 1.99
CA ALA A 290 -1.73 7.61 1.46
C ALA A 290 -2.05 8.29 0.11
N PRO A 291 -1.54 9.52 -0.10
CA PRO A 291 -1.89 10.32 -1.27
C PRO A 291 -1.50 9.62 -2.58
N VAL A 292 -2.41 9.61 -3.56
CA VAL A 292 -2.16 8.96 -4.86
C VAL A 292 -1.29 9.79 -5.80
N ILE A 293 -1.13 11.08 -5.51
CA ILE A 293 -0.24 12.08 -6.14
C ILE A 293 0.21 13.08 -5.07
N LEU A 294 1.33 13.78 -5.28
CA LEU A 294 1.75 14.95 -4.48
C LEU A 294 1.41 16.26 -5.22
#